data_AF-A0A8T4W4V9-F1
#
_entry.id   AF-A0A8T4W4V9-F1
#
_cell.length_a   1.000
_cell.length_b   1.000
_cell.length_c   1.000
_cell.angle_alpha   90.00
_cell.angle_beta   90.00
_cell.angle_gamma   90.00
#
_symmetry.space_group_name_H-M   'P 1'
#
loop_
_entity.id
_entity.type
_entity.pdbx_description
1 polymer ?
#
loop_
_entity_poly.entity_id
_entity_poly.type
_entity_poly.pdbx_seq_one_letter_code
_entity_poly.pdbx_strand_id
1 'polypeptide(L)'
;MTTHREIRAAVLDRIVPTAAERRELQQIVDTLTGKLRHAAEERDVDVSVLLVGSIAKDTYLRGALDIDLFLLFPPDVPREEMKQRALDVGTAVLEDWDIQYAEHPYVRGCYHGYDVDVVPCYQVNDASRLQSAVDRTPFHTKYVQEHLGEEQKKEVRLLKQFMQGVGCYSAEERVRGFAGYLAELLVIRYGSFLAVLEQAPSWEDGAVLSLIEEPPASFPEPFVFVDPVDPSRNVAAAVSEEKRRLFMRAASAYLDMPRLTFFFPRPVTPWPLEQIRPRLEEWVGIMLPRPDVVDDILYSQVRKAVRSLQTRLQEHGFVPVDGAFHVDDEVLLAVQLEQRELPPERMHPGPPVAQAEHAAAFREKWTGHPRTIEGPHVDDGRWTVKIKRRYRHAAELLRDSMDELNLGKHLSRRASEGQVLPGKRLAREKYAAFWTEQLSGQMPWER
;
A
#
# COMPACT_ATOMS: atom_id res chain seq x y z
N MET A 1 -1.68 -35.91 -9.29
CA MET A 1 -2.06 -34.51 -9.00
C MET A 1 -1.56 -34.21 -7.61
N THR A 2 -0.75 -33.16 -7.44
CA THR A 2 -0.21 -32.80 -6.11
C THR A 2 -1.36 -32.31 -5.23
N THR A 3 -1.52 -32.88 -4.05
CA THR A 3 -2.60 -32.51 -3.13
C THR A 3 -2.28 -31.20 -2.38
N HIS A 4 -3.29 -30.50 -1.87
CA HIS A 4 -3.09 -29.33 -0.99
C HIS A 4 -2.14 -29.68 0.18
N ARG A 5 -2.22 -30.90 0.70
CA ARG A 5 -1.36 -31.38 1.79
C ARG A 5 0.12 -31.39 1.40
N GLU A 6 0.45 -31.94 0.22
CA GLU A 6 1.82 -32.05 -0.27
C GLU A 6 2.45 -30.67 -0.53
N ILE A 7 1.69 -29.74 -1.14
CA ILE A 7 2.18 -28.38 -1.39
C ILE A 7 2.43 -27.64 -0.08
N ARG A 8 1.48 -27.69 0.86
CA ARG A 8 1.65 -27.04 2.17
C ARG A 8 2.86 -27.58 2.92
N ALA A 9 3.09 -28.90 2.90
CA ALA A 9 4.27 -29.50 3.52
C ALA A 9 5.57 -28.96 2.89
N ALA A 10 5.65 -28.96 1.55
CA ALA A 10 6.82 -28.44 0.84
C ALA A 10 7.05 -26.93 1.07
N VAL A 11 5.98 -26.15 1.28
CA VAL A 11 6.08 -24.72 1.65
C VAL A 11 6.58 -24.58 3.08
N LEU A 12 6.02 -25.32 4.04
CA LEU A 12 6.42 -25.29 5.45
C LEU A 12 7.90 -25.60 5.63
N ASP A 13 8.43 -26.58 4.90
CA ASP A 13 9.86 -26.92 4.91
C ASP A 13 10.78 -25.73 4.53
N ARG A 14 10.27 -24.78 3.75
CA ARG A 14 11.01 -23.58 3.31
C ARG A 14 10.84 -22.41 4.27
N ILE A 15 9.64 -22.23 4.82
CA ILE A 15 9.28 -20.99 5.54
C ILE A 15 9.33 -21.13 7.07
N VAL A 16 9.37 -22.34 7.61
CA VAL A 16 9.45 -22.55 9.06
C VAL A 16 10.91 -22.44 9.48
N PRO A 17 11.24 -21.55 10.44
CA PRO A 17 12.57 -21.45 11.01
C PRO A 17 12.97 -22.76 11.71
N THR A 18 14.20 -23.20 11.47
CA THR A 18 14.78 -24.39 12.10
C THR A 18 15.02 -24.17 13.60
N ALA A 19 15.19 -25.26 14.35
CA ALA A 19 15.51 -25.19 15.78
C ALA A 19 16.88 -24.54 16.08
N ALA A 20 17.80 -24.50 15.11
CA ALA A 20 19.07 -23.78 15.27
C ALA A 20 18.85 -22.26 15.12
N GLU A 21 18.19 -21.84 14.05
CA GLU A 21 17.85 -20.43 13.80
C GLU A 21 17.01 -19.83 14.94
N ARG A 22 16.07 -20.59 15.50
CA ARG A 22 15.28 -20.18 16.67
C ARG A 22 16.13 -19.90 17.90
N ARG A 23 17.12 -20.76 18.17
CA ARG A 23 18.02 -20.61 19.33
C ARG A 23 18.95 -19.42 19.17
N GLU A 24 19.49 -19.24 17.97
CA GLU A 24 20.32 -18.08 17.63
C GLU A 24 19.53 -16.77 17.78
N LEU A 25 18.32 -16.71 17.21
CA LEU A 25 17.45 -15.55 17.32
C LEU A 25 17.11 -15.23 18.79
N GLN A 26 16.80 -16.25 19.60
CA GLN A 26 16.52 -16.05 21.02
C GLN A 26 17.73 -15.46 21.76
N GLN A 27 18.95 -15.96 21.50
CA GLN A 27 20.17 -15.41 22.11
C GLN A 27 20.40 -13.96 21.72
N ILE A 28 20.13 -13.61 20.46
CA ILE A 28 20.22 -12.23 19.96
C ILE A 28 19.21 -11.33 20.66
N VAL A 29 17.95 -11.75 20.73
CA VAL A 29 16.88 -11.00 21.41
C VAL A 29 17.19 -10.80 22.89
N ASP A 30 17.66 -11.84 23.59
CA ASP A 30 18.02 -11.75 25.01
C ASP A 30 19.18 -10.76 25.22
N THR A 31 20.18 -10.80 24.35
CA THR A 31 21.33 -9.90 24.37
C THR A 31 20.90 -8.45 24.12
N LEU A 32 20.10 -8.20 23.08
CA LEU A 32 19.57 -6.87 22.75
C LEU A 32 18.70 -6.31 23.87
N THR A 33 17.82 -7.14 24.43
CA THR A 33 16.98 -6.76 25.56
C THR A 33 17.83 -6.35 26.76
N GLY A 34 18.90 -7.10 27.06
CA GLY A 34 19.85 -6.76 28.12
C GLY A 34 20.58 -5.44 27.85
N LYS A 35 21.04 -5.22 26.61
CA LYS A 35 21.70 -3.97 26.21
C LYS A 35 20.77 -2.75 26.32
N LEU A 36 19.52 -2.86 25.88
CA LEU A 36 18.53 -1.78 25.99
C LEU A 36 18.21 -1.46 27.46
N ARG A 37 18.04 -2.47 28.31
CA ARG A 37 17.84 -2.27 29.76
C ARG A 37 19.03 -1.55 30.38
N HIS A 38 20.24 -2.00 30.09
CA HIS A 38 21.45 -1.36 30.60
C HIS A 38 21.59 0.09 30.10
N ALA A 39 21.35 0.34 28.82
CA ALA A 39 21.40 1.69 28.24
C ALA A 39 20.35 2.63 28.85
N ALA A 40 19.16 2.12 29.17
CA ALA A 40 18.11 2.86 29.87
C ALA A 40 18.50 3.19 31.32
N GLU A 41 19.06 2.21 32.06
CA GLU A 41 19.57 2.40 33.42
C GLU A 41 20.68 3.46 33.49
N GLU A 42 21.66 3.41 32.58
CA GLU A 42 22.74 4.41 32.51
C GLU A 42 22.23 5.84 32.25
N ARG A 43 21.05 5.97 31.64
CA ARG A 43 20.42 7.24 31.27
C ARG A 43 19.31 7.66 32.25
N ASP A 44 19.15 6.96 33.37
CA ASP A 44 18.09 7.19 34.36
C ASP A 44 16.68 7.20 33.72
N VAL A 45 16.44 6.24 32.82
CA VAL A 45 15.17 6.04 32.12
C VAL A 45 14.47 4.81 32.70
N ASP A 46 13.39 5.02 33.44
CA ASP A 46 12.55 3.95 33.97
C ASP A 46 11.66 3.36 32.87
N VAL A 47 12.09 2.24 32.28
CA VAL A 47 11.35 1.51 31.25
C VAL A 47 11.49 0.00 31.38
N SER A 48 10.43 -0.71 31.00
CA SER A 48 10.51 -2.15 30.72
C SER A 48 10.72 -2.41 29.23
N VAL A 49 11.60 -3.35 28.89
CA VAL A 49 11.81 -3.77 27.50
C VAL A 49 11.00 -5.03 27.22
N LEU A 50 10.14 -4.98 26.21
CA LEU A 50 9.23 -6.06 25.80
C LEU A 50 9.42 -6.42 24.32
N LEU A 51 9.69 -7.69 24.04
CA LEU A 51 9.62 -8.23 22.68
C LEU A 51 8.15 -8.37 22.26
N VAL A 52 7.81 -7.81 21.11
CA VAL A 52 6.47 -7.92 20.51
C VAL A 52 6.56 -8.50 19.10
N GLY A 53 5.50 -8.32 18.30
CA GLY A 53 5.56 -8.64 16.89
C GLY A 53 5.59 -10.13 16.59
N SER A 54 5.94 -10.47 15.36
CA SER A 54 5.81 -11.84 14.85
C SER A 54 6.78 -12.82 15.51
N ILE A 55 7.91 -12.33 16.05
CA ILE A 55 8.87 -13.13 16.83
C ILE A 55 8.27 -13.52 18.18
N ALA A 56 7.73 -12.57 18.95
CA ALA A 56 7.09 -12.87 20.24
C ALA A 56 5.92 -13.86 20.12
N LYS A 57 5.18 -13.80 19.01
CA LYS A 57 4.05 -14.68 18.71
C LYS A 57 4.46 -16.01 18.09
N ASP A 58 5.71 -16.17 17.71
CA ASP A 58 6.23 -17.31 16.94
C ASP A 58 5.44 -17.56 15.64
N THR A 59 5.19 -16.49 14.88
CA THR A 59 4.46 -16.51 13.59
C THR A 59 5.26 -15.88 12.44
N TYR A 60 6.54 -15.61 12.65
CA TYR A 60 7.46 -15.05 11.65
C TYR A 60 7.83 -16.07 10.57
N LEU A 61 8.13 -15.57 9.37
CA LEU A 61 8.62 -16.37 8.25
C LEU A 61 10.16 -16.44 8.30
N ARG A 62 10.72 -17.58 7.90
CA ARG A 62 12.17 -17.74 7.79
C ARG A 62 12.74 -16.71 6.80
N GLY A 63 13.80 -16.02 7.20
CA GLY A 63 14.51 -15.03 6.36
C GLY A 63 13.86 -13.66 6.25
N ALA A 64 12.67 -13.45 6.83
CA ALA A 64 12.01 -12.15 6.92
C ALA A 64 11.74 -11.85 8.40
N LEU A 65 12.75 -11.30 9.07
CA LEU A 65 12.84 -11.20 10.52
C LEU A 65 13.10 -9.75 10.91
N ASP A 66 12.08 -9.11 11.47
CA ASP A 66 12.18 -7.84 12.18
C ASP A 66 12.08 -8.12 13.69
N ILE A 67 13.04 -7.60 14.46
CA ILE A 67 13.04 -7.67 15.93
C ILE A 67 12.34 -6.42 16.47
N ASP A 68 11.09 -6.57 16.88
CA ASP A 68 10.30 -5.49 17.48
C ASP A 68 10.48 -5.45 19.01
N LEU A 69 11.26 -4.48 19.51
CA LEU A 69 11.48 -4.26 20.95
C LEU A 69 10.82 -2.96 21.41
N PHE A 70 9.84 -3.08 22.29
CA PHE A 70 9.09 -1.95 22.80
C PHE A 70 9.66 -1.51 24.15
N LEU A 71 9.88 -0.20 24.30
CA LEU A 71 10.22 0.44 25.56
C LEU A 71 8.93 0.92 26.22
N LEU A 72 8.52 0.25 27.30
CA LEU A 72 7.30 0.52 28.04
C LEU A 72 7.57 1.60 29.11
N PHE A 73 7.08 2.80 28.87
CA PHE A 73 7.22 3.95 29.78
C PHE A 73 6.03 4.05 30.75
N PRO A 74 6.25 4.57 31.97
CA PRO A 74 5.16 4.92 32.87
C PRO A 74 4.14 5.87 32.22
N PRO A 75 2.83 5.69 32.43
CA PRO A 75 1.78 6.49 31.79
C PRO A 75 1.81 8.00 32.06
N ASP A 76 2.49 8.42 33.13
CA ASP A 76 2.63 9.82 33.55
C ASP A 76 3.82 10.54 32.90
N VAL A 77 4.70 9.81 32.18
CA VAL A 77 5.80 10.42 31.43
C VAL A 77 5.25 11.28 30.28
N PRO A 78 5.64 12.57 30.19
CA PRO A 78 5.24 13.44 29.08
C PRO A 78 5.61 12.86 27.71
N ARG A 79 4.70 12.99 26.74
CA ARG A 79 4.86 12.40 25.40
C ARG A 79 6.15 12.79 24.68
N GLU A 80 6.55 14.07 24.77
CA GLU A 80 7.80 14.55 24.16
C GLU A 80 9.04 14.00 24.88
N GLU A 81 8.96 13.82 26.19
CA GLU A 81 10.05 13.23 26.98
C GLU A 81 10.22 11.74 26.67
N MET A 82 9.11 10.98 26.57
CA MET A 82 9.11 9.59 26.13
C MET A 82 9.79 9.43 24.77
N LYS A 83 9.43 10.26 23.80
CA LYS A 83 10.04 10.24 22.45
C LYS A 83 11.54 10.45 22.52
N GLN A 84 11.99 11.52 23.20
CA GLN A 84 13.41 11.86 23.28
C GLN A 84 14.20 10.74 23.97
N ARG A 85 13.76 10.29 25.15
CA ARG A 85 14.43 9.24 25.92
C ARG A 85 14.50 7.91 25.16
N ALA A 86 13.44 7.55 24.43
CA ALA A 86 13.43 6.32 23.64
C ALA A 86 14.41 6.36 22.47
N LEU A 87 14.52 7.49 21.78
CA LEU A 87 15.52 7.69 20.73
C LEU A 87 16.93 7.61 21.32
N ASP A 88 17.18 8.25 22.46
CA ASP A 88 18.48 8.25 23.12
C ASP A 88 18.92 6.83 23.58
N VAL A 89 17.97 6.00 24.02
CA VAL A 89 18.23 4.59 24.38
C VAL A 89 18.45 3.74 23.14
N GLY A 90 17.59 3.85 22.12
CA GLY A 90 17.68 3.04 20.90
C GLY A 90 18.96 3.31 20.09
N THR A 91 19.30 4.58 19.89
CA THR A 91 20.50 5.00 19.13
C THR A 91 21.82 4.66 19.83
N ALA A 92 21.79 4.42 21.15
CA ALA A 92 22.94 3.99 21.92
C ALA A 92 23.24 2.49 21.78
N VAL A 93 22.26 1.69 21.37
CA VAL A 93 22.37 0.23 21.30
C VAL A 93 22.47 -0.28 19.86
N LEU A 94 21.74 0.34 18.94
CA LEU A 94 21.70 -0.07 17.54
C LEU A 94 22.85 0.58 16.75
N GLU A 95 23.31 -0.15 15.73
CA GLU A 95 24.25 0.34 14.72
C GLU A 95 23.48 0.60 13.42
N ASP A 96 24.05 1.43 12.54
CA ASP A 96 23.46 1.77 11.22
C ASP A 96 21.97 2.14 11.30
N TRP A 97 21.62 2.97 12.28
CA TRP A 97 20.24 3.32 12.57
C TRP A 97 19.75 4.53 11.77
N ASP A 98 18.44 4.58 11.58
CA ASP A 98 17.68 5.72 11.09
C ASP A 98 16.44 5.95 11.99
N ILE A 99 15.95 7.19 12.03
CA ILE A 99 14.74 7.54 12.77
C ILE A 99 13.55 7.39 11.83
N GLN A 100 12.71 6.42 12.11
CA GLN A 100 11.47 6.20 11.39
C GLN A 100 10.29 6.86 12.11
N TYR A 101 9.24 7.18 11.35
CA TYR A 101 8.07 7.90 11.86
C TYR A 101 6.80 7.09 11.64
N ALA A 102 6.12 6.76 12.74
CA ALA A 102 4.74 6.25 12.74
C ALA A 102 3.86 7.21 13.57
N GLU A 103 3.20 6.71 14.62
CA GLU A 103 2.53 7.56 15.63
C GLU A 103 3.56 8.44 16.37
N HIS A 104 4.71 7.83 16.70
CA HIS A 104 5.89 8.46 17.31
C HIS A 104 7.15 8.12 16.52
N PRO A 105 8.19 8.97 16.61
CA PRO A 105 9.50 8.58 16.10
C PRO A 105 10.01 7.36 16.87
N TYR A 106 10.65 6.44 16.16
CA TYR A 106 11.29 5.25 16.70
C TYR A 106 12.62 4.99 16.00
N VAL A 107 13.49 4.22 16.62
CA VAL A 107 14.80 3.88 16.06
C VAL A 107 14.68 2.57 15.31
N ARG A 108 14.98 2.58 14.01
CA ARG A 108 15.21 1.35 13.23
C ARG A 108 16.69 1.24 12.96
N GLY A 109 17.29 0.09 13.24
CA GLY A 109 18.71 -0.15 12.96
C GLY A 109 19.00 -1.63 12.73
N CYS A 110 20.28 -1.97 12.64
CA CYS A 110 20.71 -3.34 12.42
C CYS A 110 21.45 -3.89 13.64
N TYR A 111 21.29 -5.18 13.90
CA TYR A 111 22.07 -5.90 14.90
C TYR A 111 22.34 -7.35 14.46
N HIS A 112 23.61 -7.69 14.25
CA HIS A 112 24.04 -8.99 13.71
C HIS A 112 23.30 -9.42 12.44
N GLY A 113 22.97 -8.46 11.56
CA GLY A 113 22.27 -8.71 10.30
C GLY A 113 20.75 -8.83 10.41
N TYR A 114 20.17 -8.56 11.60
CA TYR A 114 18.73 -8.45 11.80
C TYR A 114 18.31 -6.98 11.87
N ASP A 115 17.22 -6.65 11.21
CA ASP A 115 16.55 -5.37 11.39
C ASP A 115 15.90 -5.35 12.78
N VAL A 116 16.11 -4.26 13.52
CA VAL A 116 15.60 -4.07 14.88
C VAL A 116 14.89 -2.73 14.97
N ASP A 117 13.64 -2.78 15.43
CA ASP A 117 12.82 -1.61 15.72
C ASP A 117 12.72 -1.42 17.24
N VAL A 118 13.17 -0.27 17.74
CA VAL A 118 13.07 0.13 19.14
C VAL A 118 12.02 1.22 19.26
N VAL A 119 10.84 0.84 19.76
CA VAL A 119 9.62 1.67 19.71
C VAL A 119 9.16 2.10 21.11
N PRO A 120 8.95 3.40 21.38
CA PRO A 120 8.34 3.84 22.63
C PRO A 120 6.84 3.55 22.67
N CYS A 121 6.35 3.08 23.82
CA CYS A 121 4.93 3.11 24.14
C CYS A 121 4.68 3.22 25.65
N TYR A 122 3.42 3.43 26.03
CA TYR A 122 3.05 3.50 27.44
C TYR A 122 2.69 2.14 28.03
N GLN A 123 3.15 1.89 29.24
CA GLN A 123 2.78 0.74 30.06
C GLN A 123 1.40 0.95 30.69
N VAL A 124 0.34 0.69 29.92
CA VAL A 124 -1.04 0.75 30.41
C VAL A 124 -1.53 -0.65 30.78
N ASN A 125 -2.34 -0.73 31.84
CA ASN A 125 -2.87 -2.01 32.35
C ASN A 125 -4.13 -2.49 31.61
N ASP A 126 -4.76 -1.61 30.82
CA ASP A 126 -6.05 -1.85 30.18
C ASP A 126 -6.13 -1.14 28.82
N ALA A 127 -6.70 -1.81 27.81
CA ALA A 127 -6.84 -1.28 26.46
C ALA A 127 -7.81 -0.07 26.36
N SER A 128 -8.67 0.16 27.35
CA SER A 128 -9.46 1.39 27.44
C SER A 128 -8.64 2.64 27.80
N ARG A 129 -7.38 2.47 28.23
CA ARG A 129 -6.49 3.55 28.70
C ARG A 129 -5.35 3.87 27.75
N LEU A 130 -5.41 3.39 26.51
CA LEU A 130 -4.40 3.65 25.48
C LEU A 130 -4.25 5.17 25.28
N GLN A 131 -3.02 5.65 25.24
CA GLN A 131 -2.72 7.06 24.95
C GLN A 131 -2.25 7.25 23.51
N SER A 132 -1.82 6.18 22.86
CA SER A 132 -1.33 6.16 21.49
C SER A 132 -1.74 4.88 20.76
N ALA A 133 -1.69 4.91 19.43
CA ALA A 133 -1.96 3.75 18.60
C ALA A 133 -1.00 2.57 18.86
N VAL A 134 0.24 2.85 19.28
CA VAL A 134 1.30 1.85 19.51
C VAL A 134 1.18 1.14 20.85
N ASP A 135 0.50 1.75 21.83
CA ASP A 135 0.22 1.14 23.15
C ASP A 135 -0.62 -0.14 23.03
N ARG A 136 -1.30 -0.35 21.88
CA ARG A 136 -2.08 -1.56 21.59
C ARG A 136 -1.23 -2.78 21.29
N THR A 137 -0.02 -2.60 20.76
CA THR A 137 0.81 -3.69 20.25
C THR A 137 1.16 -4.73 21.32
N PRO A 138 1.48 -4.36 22.58
CA PRO A 138 1.59 -5.33 23.68
C PRO A 138 0.32 -6.17 23.89
N PHE A 139 -0.86 -5.56 23.86
CA PHE A 139 -2.13 -6.28 24.01
C PHE A 139 -2.44 -7.18 22.82
N HIS A 140 -2.16 -6.75 21.58
CA HIS A 140 -2.26 -7.62 20.39
C HIS A 140 -1.35 -8.85 20.52
N THR A 141 -0.12 -8.64 20.98
CA THR A 141 0.85 -9.72 21.19
C THR A 141 0.32 -10.72 22.21
N LYS A 142 -0.14 -10.23 23.36
CA LYS A 142 -0.75 -11.05 24.41
C LYS A 142 -1.98 -11.80 23.89
N TYR A 143 -2.89 -11.12 23.21
CA TYR A 143 -4.12 -11.72 22.67
C TYR A 143 -3.80 -12.88 21.74
N VAL A 144 -2.86 -12.70 20.80
CA VAL A 144 -2.48 -13.78 19.87
C VAL A 144 -1.81 -14.93 20.62
N GLN A 145 -0.93 -14.67 21.59
CA GLN A 145 -0.31 -15.72 22.40
C GLN A 145 -1.33 -16.55 23.19
N GLU A 146 -2.41 -15.93 23.67
CA GLU A 146 -3.47 -16.59 24.43
C GLU A 146 -4.46 -17.38 23.56
N HIS A 147 -4.67 -16.96 22.31
CA HIS A 147 -5.74 -17.51 21.44
C HIS A 147 -5.24 -18.32 20.25
N LEU A 148 -3.95 -18.24 19.89
CA LEU A 148 -3.36 -18.97 18.77
C LEU A 148 -2.68 -20.26 19.25
N GLY A 149 -3.24 -21.42 18.88
CA GLY A 149 -2.64 -22.71 19.22
C GLY A 149 -1.33 -23.00 18.48
N GLU A 150 -0.50 -23.89 19.02
CA GLU A 150 0.82 -24.24 18.45
C GLU A 150 0.75 -24.71 16.99
N GLU A 151 -0.22 -25.58 16.65
CA GLU A 151 -0.37 -26.04 15.26
C GLU A 151 -0.85 -24.92 14.32
N GLN A 152 -1.60 -23.94 14.83
CA GLN A 152 -2.09 -22.80 14.04
C GLN A 152 -0.96 -21.84 13.67
N LYS A 153 0.16 -21.81 14.40
CA LYS A 153 1.34 -21.00 14.03
C LYS A 153 1.89 -21.36 12.65
N LYS A 154 1.80 -22.63 12.23
CA LYS A 154 2.18 -23.08 10.87
C LYS A 154 1.17 -22.60 9.83
N GLU A 155 -0.11 -22.61 10.17
CA GLU A 155 -1.20 -22.13 9.32
C GLU A 155 -1.09 -20.60 9.08
N VAL A 156 -0.73 -19.82 10.11
CA VAL A 156 -0.42 -18.39 9.97
C VAL A 156 0.75 -18.17 9.01
N ARG A 157 1.83 -18.94 9.14
CA ARG A 157 2.98 -18.83 8.23
C ARG A 157 2.60 -19.15 6.78
N LEU A 158 1.80 -20.19 6.55
CA LEU A 158 1.27 -20.49 5.22
C LEU A 158 0.46 -19.32 4.67
N LEU A 159 -0.43 -18.73 5.48
CA LEU A 159 -1.24 -17.58 5.06
C LEU A 159 -0.38 -16.35 4.73
N LYS A 160 0.60 -16.01 5.59
CA LYS A 160 1.53 -14.91 5.33
C LYS A 160 2.33 -15.13 4.05
N GLN A 161 2.91 -16.32 3.87
CA GLN A 161 3.67 -16.65 2.66
C GLN A 161 2.80 -16.63 1.41
N PHE A 162 1.55 -17.13 1.50
CA PHE A 162 0.60 -17.06 0.41
C PHE A 162 0.29 -15.61 0.04
N MET A 163 -0.02 -14.77 1.03
CA MET A 163 -0.26 -13.33 0.82
C MET A 163 0.95 -12.63 0.19
N GLN A 164 2.18 -13.00 0.60
CA GLN A 164 3.41 -12.48 -0.01
C GLN A 164 3.54 -12.93 -1.48
N GLY A 165 3.37 -14.22 -1.75
CA GLY A 165 3.49 -14.79 -3.09
C GLY A 165 2.45 -14.26 -4.07
N VAL A 166 1.24 -13.97 -3.61
CA VAL A 166 0.18 -13.38 -4.46
C VAL A 166 0.24 -11.85 -4.52
N GLY A 167 1.13 -11.20 -3.76
CA GLY A 167 1.36 -9.75 -3.82
C GLY A 167 0.33 -8.90 -3.06
N CYS A 168 -0.20 -9.40 -1.93
CA CYS A 168 -1.15 -8.69 -1.08
C CYS A 168 -0.77 -8.66 0.41
N TYR A 169 0.49 -8.95 0.78
CA TYR A 169 0.98 -8.88 2.17
C TYR A 169 1.60 -7.53 2.51
N SER A 170 1.39 -7.07 3.74
CA SER A 170 1.77 -5.77 4.32
C SER A 170 0.67 -4.70 4.23
N ALA A 171 0.55 -3.93 5.31
CA ALA A 171 -0.36 -2.79 5.45
C ALA A 171 0.26 -1.46 5.00
N GLU A 172 1.55 -1.45 4.65
CA GLU A 172 2.25 -0.27 4.12
C GLU A 172 1.52 0.33 2.91
N GLU A 173 1.64 1.65 2.72
CA GLU A 173 0.95 2.38 1.65
C GLU A 173 1.37 1.92 0.23
N ARG A 174 2.58 1.34 0.14
CA ARG A 174 3.08 0.66 -1.05
C ARG A 174 2.17 -0.49 -1.49
N VAL A 175 1.74 -1.32 -0.55
CA VAL A 175 0.96 -2.53 -0.86
C VAL A 175 -0.54 -2.33 -0.64
N ARG A 176 -0.93 -1.71 0.48
CA ARG A 176 -2.33 -1.63 0.96
C ARG A 176 -3.00 -3.00 1.02
N GLY A 177 -2.29 -3.95 1.62
CA GLY A 177 -2.67 -5.35 1.73
C GLY A 177 -2.98 -5.78 3.15
N PHE A 178 -2.87 -7.08 3.39
CA PHE A 178 -3.18 -7.73 4.66
C PHE A 178 -1.98 -7.65 5.62
N ALA A 179 -2.19 -7.04 6.79
CA ALA A 179 -1.20 -6.99 7.85
C ALA A 179 -0.92 -8.37 8.46
N GLY A 180 0.26 -8.56 9.05
CA GLY A 180 0.59 -9.79 9.77
C GLY A 180 -0.37 -10.11 10.93
N TYR A 181 -0.81 -9.08 11.66
CA TYR A 181 -1.82 -9.24 12.72
C TYR A 181 -3.19 -9.66 12.14
N LEU A 182 -3.61 -9.10 11.00
CA LEU A 182 -4.85 -9.52 10.34
C LEU A 182 -4.78 -10.99 9.92
N ALA A 183 -3.64 -11.45 9.38
CA ALA A 183 -3.45 -12.86 9.04
C ALA A 183 -3.56 -13.78 10.27
N GLU A 184 -3.03 -13.36 11.43
CA GLU A 184 -3.18 -14.10 12.68
C GLU A 184 -4.64 -14.18 13.13
N LEU A 185 -5.36 -13.05 13.14
CA LEU A 185 -6.77 -13.02 13.53
C LEU A 185 -7.66 -13.84 12.60
N LEU A 186 -7.39 -13.84 11.29
CA LEU A 186 -8.10 -14.68 10.33
C LEU A 186 -7.91 -16.17 10.62
N VAL A 187 -6.70 -16.60 10.97
CA VAL A 187 -6.45 -18.00 11.34
C VAL A 187 -7.07 -18.33 12.70
N ILE A 188 -7.06 -17.41 13.67
CA ILE A 188 -7.79 -17.60 14.95
C ILE A 188 -9.28 -17.80 14.68
N ARG A 189 -9.88 -16.98 13.80
CA ARG A 189 -11.31 -17.03 13.46
C ARG A 189 -11.71 -18.31 12.73
N TYR A 190 -10.94 -18.73 11.74
CA TYR A 190 -11.32 -19.80 10.82
C TYR A 190 -10.58 -21.12 11.06
N GLY A 191 -9.60 -21.14 11.95
CA GLY A 191 -8.90 -22.34 12.40
C GLY A 191 -7.64 -22.70 11.59
N SER A 192 -7.66 -22.57 10.25
CA SER A 192 -6.55 -23.00 9.38
C SER A 192 -6.40 -22.14 8.11
N PHE A 193 -5.25 -22.26 7.43
CA PHE A 193 -5.00 -21.58 6.16
C PHE A 193 -6.06 -21.91 5.10
N LEU A 194 -6.40 -23.19 4.93
CA LEU A 194 -7.40 -23.61 3.94
C LEU A 194 -8.78 -23.07 4.28
N ALA A 195 -9.17 -23.10 5.56
CA ALA A 195 -10.45 -22.55 5.98
C ALA A 195 -10.55 -21.03 5.74
N VAL A 196 -9.45 -20.28 5.91
CA VAL A 196 -9.41 -18.86 5.54
C VAL A 196 -9.65 -18.68 4.03
N LEU A 197 -9.00 -19.49 3.18
CA LEU A 197 -9.19 -19.42 1.73
C LEU A 197 -10.60 -19.82 1.29
N GLU A 198 -11.21 -20.80 1.94
CA GLU A 198 -12.59 -21.24 1.65
C GLU A 198 -13.61 -20.14 1.95
N GLN A 199 -13.34 -19.30 2.94
CA GLN A 199 -14.22 -18.21 3.37
C GLN A 199 -13.98 -16.93 2.58
N ALA A 200 -12.77 -16.71 2.06
CA ALA A 200 -12.39 -15.49 1.36
C ALA A 200 -13.35 -15.04 0.24
N PRO A 201 -13.88 -15.94 -0.62
CA PRO A 201 -14.80 -15.54 -1.68
C PRO A 201 -16.10 -14.88 -1.18
N SER A 202 -16.47 -15.07 0.09
CA SER A 202 -17.66 -14.45 0.70
C SER A 202 -17.43 -13.02 1.20
N TRP A 203 -16.19 -12.53 1.19
CA TRP A 203 -15.85 -11.19 1.69
C TRP A 203 -16.18 -10.10 0.66
N GLU A 204 -17.44 -9.99 0.27
CA GLU A 204 -17.98 -8.94 -0.60
C GLU A 204 -18.06 -7.57 0.12
N ASP A 205 -18.50 -6.53 -0.59
CA ASP A 205 -18.62 -5.18 -0.02
C ASP A 205 -19.59 -5.16 1.16
N GLY A 206 -19.14 -4.60 2.29
CA GLY A 206 -19.87 -4.58 3.55
C GLY A 206 -19.58 -5.78 4.46
N ALA A 207 -18.64 -6.66 4.10
CA ALA A 207 -18.25 -7.78 4.96
C ALA A 207 -17.64 -7.29 6.29
N VAL A 208 -18.23 -7.74 7.39
CA VAL A 208 -17.77 -7.46 8.76
C VAL A 208 -17.39 -8.77 9.45
N LEU A 209 -16.13 -8.88 9.84
CA LEU A 209 -15.55 -10.00 10.56
C LEU A 209 -15.24 -9.58 12.00
N SER A 210 -15.43 -10.49 12.95
CA SER A 210 -15.17 -10.23 14.37
C SER A 210 -14.77 -11.52 15.10
N LEU A 211 -14.02 -11.43 16.19
CA LEU A 211 -13.80 -12.53 17.14
C LEU A 211 -14.65 -12.39 18.41
N ILE A 212 -15.33 -11.25 18.57
CA ILE A 212 -16.17 -10.92 19.72
C ILE A 212 -17.64 -10.85 19.29
N GLU A 213 -18.54 -11.16 20.22
CA GLU A 213 -20.00 -11.14 19.99
C GLU A 213 -20.62 -9.74 20.04
N GLU A 214 -19.84 -8.74 20.47
CA GLU A 214 -20.30 -7.36 20.61
C GLU A 214 -20.69 -6.73 19.26
N PRO A 215 -21.68 -5.81 19.25
CA PRO A 215 -22.05 -5.12 18.04
C PRO A 215 -20.85 -4.31 17.52
N PRO A 216 -20.47 -4.48 16.24
CA PRO A 216 -19.33 -3.76 15.68
C PRO A 216 -19.59 -2.25 15.73
N ALA A 217 -18.54 -1.46 15.97
CA ALA A 217 -18.61 -0.03 15.70
C ALA A 217 -18.99 0.21 14.23
N SER A 218 -19.58 1.37 13.93
CA SER A 218 -19.86 1.75 12.55
C SER A 218 -18.56 2.17 11.87
N PHE A 219 -18.15 1.44 10.83
CA PHE A 219 -16.95 1.71 10.06
C PHE A 219 -17.30 2.18 8.64
N PRO A 220 -16.61 3.18 8.09
CA PRO A 220 -16.85 3.64 6.72
C PRO A 220 -16.25 2.71 5.66
N GLU A 221 -15.28 1.87 6.01
CA GLU A 221 -14.64 0.97 5.05
C GLU A 221 -15.53 -0.22 4.68
N PRO A 222 -15.48 -0.68 3.41
CA PRO A 222 -16.31 -1.78 2.94
C PRO A 222 -15.85 -3.17 3.41
N PHE A 223 -14.65 -3.29 3.98
CA PHE A 223 -14.14 -4.54 4.53
C PHE A 223 -13.61 -4.29 5.93
N VAL A 224 -14.22 -4.97 6.90
CA VAL A 224 -13.97 -4.73 8.32
C VAL A 224 -13.56 -6.03 9.00
N PHE A 225 -12.47 -5.95 9.77
CA PHE A 225 -12.19 -6.91 10.82
C PHE A 225 -12.10 -6.15 12.14
N VAL A 226 -13.07 -6.35 13.03
CA VAL A 226 -13.11 -5.69 14.35
C VAL A 226 -11.96 -6.20 15.20
N ASP A 227 -11.15 -5.29 15.72
CA ASP A 227 -10.04 -5.65 16.60
C ASP A 227 -10.58 -6.20 17.93
N PRO A 228 -10.21 -7.43 18.34
CA PRO A 228 -10.67 -7.99 19.61
C PRO A 228 -10.12 -7.26 20.84
N VAL A 229 -9.05 -6.47 20.68
CA VAL A 229 -8.45 -5.67 21.78
C VAL A 229 -9.05 -4.27 21.86
N ASP A 230 -9.54 -3.75 20.74
CA ASP A 230 -10.06 -2.38 20.60
C ASP A 230 -11.23 -2.39 19.60
N PRO A 231 -12.48 -2.64 20.05
CA PRO A 231 -13.64 -2.76 19.16
C PRO A 231 -13.94 -1.51 18.31
N SER A 232 -13.31 -0.37 18.62
CA SER A 232 -13.40 0.86 17.83
C SER A 232 -12.49 0.89 16.60
N ARG A 233 -11.65 -0.15 16.41
CA ARG A 233 -10.63 -0.22 15.36
C ARG A 233 -10.95 -1.29 14.32
N ASN A 234 -10.83 -0.90 13.06
CA ASN A 234 -10.80 -1.84 11.93
C ASN A 234 -9.36 -2.28 11.63
N VAL A 235 -9.04 -3.56 11.87
CA VAL A 235 -7.71 -4.15 11.58
C VAL A 235 -7.45 -4.24 10.08
N ALA A 236 -8.50 -4.29 9.26
CA ALA A 236 -8.43 -4.37 7.81
C ALA A 236 -8.45 -3.01 7.10
N ALA A 237 -8.36 -1.88 7.82
CA ALA A 237 -8.47 -0.53 7.25
C ALA A 237 -7.46 -0.23 6.12
N ALA A 238 -6.28 -0.85 6.16
CA ALA A 238 -5.25 -0.69 5.12
C ALA A 238 -5.50 -1.56 3.87
N VAL A 239 -6.38 -2.55 3.94
CA VAL A 239 -6.65 -3.48 2.83
C VAL A 239 -7.46 -2.75 1.76
N SER A 240 -6.83 -2.46 0.63
CA SER A 240 -7.53 -1.87 -0.51
C SER A 240 -8.49 -2.87 -1.15
N GLU A 241 -9.52 -2.34 -1.82
CA GLU A 241 -10.47 -3.15 -2.58
C GLU A 241 -9.77 -4.02 -3.63
N GLU A 242 -8.77 -3.47 -4.33
CA GLU A 242 -7.94 -4.17 -5.30
C GLU A 242 -7.24 -5.40 -4.67
N LYS A 243 -6.57 -5.20 -3.52
CA LYS A 243 -5.84 -6.28 -2.84
C LYS A 243 -6.78 -7.31 -2.21
N ARG A 244 -7.93 -6.91 -1.70
CA ARG A 244 -8.97 -7.85 -1.24
C ARG A 244 -9.46 -8.72 -2.39
N ARG A 245 -9.86 -8.11 -3.53
CA ARG A 245 -10.31 -8.86 -4.71
C ARG A 245 -9.22 -9.77 -5.28
N LEU A 246 -7.95 -9.32 -5.26
CA LEU A 246 -6.80 -10.14 -5.64
C LEU A 246 -6.67 -11.38 -4.74
N PHE A 247 -6.76 -11.20 -3.42
CA PHE A 247 -6.72 -12.31 -2.47
C PHE A 247 -7.89 -13.28 -2.67
N MET A 248 -9.12 -12.79 -2.87
CA MET A 248 -10.29 -13.63 -3.14
C MET A 248 -10.09 -14.49 -4.40
N ARG A 249 -9.62 -13.89 -5.50
CA ARG A 249 -9.31 -14.61 -6.74
C ARG A 249 -8.21 -15.64 -6.55
N ALA A 250 -7.15 -15.29 -5.83
CA ALA A 250 -6.06 -16.20 -5.54
C ALA A 250 -6.52 -17.38 -4.68
N ALA A 251 -7.37 -17.12 -3.68
CA ALA A 251 -7.94 -18.14 -2.81
C ALA A 251 -8.74 -19.17 -3.61
N SER A 252 -9.68 -18.72 -4.46
CA SER A 252 -10.44 -19.62 -5.34
C SER A 252 -9.54 -20.40 -6.29
N ALA A 253 -8.55 -19.75 -6.92
CA ALA A 253 -7.65 -20.41 -7.85
C ALA A 253 -6.74 -21.45 -7.18
N TYR A 254 -6.27 -21.18 -5.95
CA TYR A 254 -5.46 -22.12 -5.19
C TYR A 254 -6.26 -23.33 -4.69
N LEU A 255 -7.51 -23.11 -4.27
CA LEU A 255 -8.41 -24.20 -3.85
C LEU A 255 -8.71 -25.15 -5.02
N ASP A 256 -8.91 -24.62 -6.23
CA ASP A 256 -9.13 -25.41 -7.44
C ASP A 256 -7.86 -26.15 -7.89
N MET A 257 -6.75 -25.42 -8.05
CA MET A 257 -5.50 -25.99 -8.57
C MET A 257 -4.29 -25.50 -7.77
N PRO A 258 -3.94 -26.18 -6.65
CA PRO A 258 -2.87 -25.73 -5.79
C PRO A 258 -1.52 -25.86 -6.50
N ARG A 259 -0.67 -24.84 -6.36
CA ARG A 259 0.70 -24.82 -6.91
C ARG A 259 1.65 -24.08 -5.96
N LEU A 260 2.95 -24.39 -6.06
CA LEU A 260 3.98 -23.68 -5.29
C LEU A 260 4.12 -22.20 -5.69
N THR A 261 3.74 -21.83 -6.92
CA THR A 261 3.84 -20.45 -7.43
C THR A 261 2.92 -19.47 -6.71
N PHE A 262 1.88 -19.93 -6.01
CA PHE A 262 1.08 -19.08 -5.12
C PHE A 262 1.86 -18.58 -3.89
N PHE A 263 2.86 -19.34 -3.47
CA PHE A 263 3.73 -19.00 -2.35
C PHE A 263 5.04 -18.39 -2.84
N PHE A 264 5.57 -18.88 -3.96
CA PHE A 264 6.86 -18.50 -4.52
C PHE A 264 6.71 -18.29 -6.05
N PRO A 265 6.10 -17.18 -6.49
CA PRO A 265 5.97 -16.87 -7.91
C PRO A 265 7.35 -16.70 -8.54
N ARG A 266 7.50 -17.06 -9.82
CA ARG A 266 8.77 -16.77 -10.52
C ARG A 266 8.93 -15.27 -10.72
N PRO A 267 10.15 -14.73 -10.78
CA PRO A 267 10.36 -13.33 -11.17
C PRO A 267 9.78 -13.04 -12.57
N VAL A 268 9.36 -11.80 -12.79
CA VAL A 268 8.90 -11.36 -14.12
C VAL A 268 10.08 -11.43 -15.08
N THR A 269 9.92 -12.17 -16.17
CA THR A 269 10.91 -12.16 -17.27
C THR A 269 10.58 -10.98 -18.19
N PRO A 270 11.44 -9.94 -18.28
CA PRO A 270 11.13 -8.76 -19.08
C PRO A 270 10.97 -9.10 -20.56
N TRP A 271 9.90 -8.60 -21.18
CA TRP A 271 9.73 -8.67 -22.62
C TRP A 271 10.73 -7.78 -23.35
N PRO A 272 11.14 -8.14 -24.58
CA PRO A 272 11.89 -7.23 -25.44
C PRO A 272 11.13 -5.92 -25.69
N LEU A 273 11.84 -4.80 -25.77
CA LEU A 273 11.21 -3.48 -25.98
C LEU A 273 10.37 -3.41 -27.26
N GLU A 274 10.73 -4.17 -28.30
CA GLU A 274 9.94 -4.24 -29.54
C GLU A 274 8.54 -4.87 -29.33
N GLN A 275 8.38 -5.71 -28.31
CA GLN A 275 7.09 -6.24 -27.90
C GLN A 275 6.32 -5.25 -27.02
N ILE A 276 7.01 -4.45 -26.19
CA ILE A 276 6.39 -3.49 -25.26
C ILE A 276 5.91 -2.25 -26.00
N ARG A 277 6.74 -1.65 -26.87
CA ARG A 277 6.47 -0.36 -27.54
C ARG A 277 5.08 -0.27 -28.19
N PRO A 278 4.61 -1.24 -29.00
CA PRO A 278 3.29 -1.14 -29.64
C PRO A 278 2.13 -1.09 -28.64
N ARG A 279 2.28 -1.73 -27.47
CA ARG A 279 1.25 -1.78 -26.42
C ARG A 279 1.17 -0.50 -25.60
N LEU A 280 2.20 0.34 -25.68
CA LEU A 280 2.26 1.62 -25.00
C LEU A 280 1.76 2.78 -25.85
N GLU A 281 1.30 2.58 -27.09
CA GLU A 281 0.96 3.69 -28.00
C GLU A 281 -0.05 4.69 -27.41
N GLU A 282 -1.08 4.18 -26.75
CA GLU A 282 -2.13 4.97 -26.11
C GLU A 282 -1.81 5.40 -24.67
N TRP A 283 -0.59 5.12 -24.19
CA TRP A 283 -0.14 5.57 -22.88
C TRP A 283 0.54 6.94 -22.97
N VAL A 284 0.40 7.73 -21.91
CA VAL A 284 1.16 8.95 -21.68
C VAL A 284 1.61 8.98 -20.23
N GLY A 285 2.84 9.41 -19.97
CA GLY A 285 3.35 9.47 -18.60
C GLY A 285 4.25 10.66 -18.33
N ILE A 286 4.58 10.80 -17.05
CA ILE A 286 5.51 11.79 -16.50
C ILE A 286 6.54 11.02 -15.67
N MET A 287 7.81 11.32 -15.90
CA MET A 287 8.94 10.81 -15.13
C MET A 287 9.51 11.95 -14.28
N LEU A 288 9.64 11.74 -12.97
CA LEU A 288 10.09 12.73 -11.99
C LEU A 288 11.23 12.15 -11.16
N PRO A 289 12.23 12.95 -10.75
CA PRO A 289 13.19 12.53 -9.72
C PRO A 289 12.47 12.09 -8.45
N ARG A 290 12.97 11.03 -7.80
CA ARG A 290 12.43 10.57 -6.52
C ARG A 290 12.75 11.62 -5.44
N PRO A 291 11.74 12.12 -4.69
CA PRO A 291 11.99 12.99 -3.56
C PRO A 291 12.54 12.18 -2.38
N ASP A 292 13.37 12.83 -1.56
CA ASP A 292 13.94 12.26 -0.34
C ASP A 292 12.91 12.26 0.79
N VAL A 293 12.06 11.23 0.78
CA VAL A 293 11.02 10.96 1.78
C VAL A 293 10.82 9.44 1.91
N VAL A 294 10.34 9.02 3.07
CA VAL A 294 9.96 7.62 3.33
C VAL A 294 8.87 7.13 2.38
N ASP A 295 8.88 5.83 2.09
CA ASP A 295 7.98 5.20 1.11
C ASP A 295 6.50 5.45 1.42
N ASP A 296 6.08 5.38 2.69
CA ASP A 296 4.66 5.60 3.05
C ASP A 296 4.14 7.00 2.65
N ILE A 297 4.99 8.03 2.76
CA ILE A 297 4.66 9.38 2.30
C ILE A 297 4.71 9.44 0.76
N LEU A 298 5.66 8.75 0.13
CA LEU A 298 5.83 8.78 -1.32
C LEU A 298 4.66 8.11 -2.05
N TYR A 299 4.31 6.87 -1.69
CA TYR A 299 3.30 6.08 -2.40
C TYR A 299 1.91 6.73 -2.33
N SER A 300 1.55 7.36 -1.21
CA SER A 300 0.30 8.13 -1.10
C SER A 300 0.25 9.31 -2.08
N GLN A 301 1.38 10.01 -2.27
CA GLN A 301 1.50 11.09 -3.25
C GLN A 301 1.51 10.58 -4.68
N VAL A 302 2.21 9.50 -4.98
CA VAL A 302 2.25 8.86 -6.31
C VAL A 302 0.84 8.48 -6.77
N ARG A 303 0.04 7.83 -5.92
CA ARG A 303 -1.36 7.48 -6.25
C ARG A 303 -2.23 8.72 -6.47
N LYS A 304 -2.05 9.76 -5.64
CA LYS A 304 -2.74 11.04 -5.83
C LYS A 304 -2.35 11.70 -7.15
N ALA A 305 -1.06 11.64 -7.52
CA ALA A 305 -0.54 12.18 -8.74
C ALA A 305 -1.14 11.48 -9.97
N VAL A 306 -1.17 10.14 -10.00
CA VAL A 306 -1.84 9.38 -11.08
C VAL A 306 -3.29 9.81 -11.24
N ARG A 307 -4.06 9.91 -10.14
CA ARG A 307 -5.45 10.42 -10.17
C ARG A 307 -5.53 11.85 -10.70
N SER A 308 -4.62 12.73 -10.28
CA SER A 308 -4.56 14.11 -10.78
C SER A 308 -4.30 14.16 -12.28
N LEU A 309 -3.44 13.29 -12.82
CA LEU A 309 -3.21 13.17 -14.27
C LEU A 309 -4.48 12.72 -14.97
N GLN A 310 -5.14 11.66 -14.47
CA GLN A 310 -6.39 11.15 -15.02
C GLN A 310 -7.47 12.23 -15.07
N THR A 311 -7.71 12.93 -13.95
CA THR A 311 -8.68 14.03 -13.88
C THR A 311 -8.35 15.14 -14.88
N ARG A 312 -7.07 15.58 -14.95
CA ARG A 312 -6.67 16.66 -15.86
C ARG A 312 -6.86 16.28 -17.32
N LEU A 313 -6.53 15.04 -17.68
CA LEU A 313 -6.75 14.48 -19.02
C LEU A 313 -8.25 14.42 -19.35
N GLN A 314 -9.07 13.97 -18.40
CA GLN A 314 -10.52 13.88 -18.53
C GLN A 314 -11.19 15.24 -18.73
N GLU A 315 -10.80 16.26 -17.98
CA GLU A 315 -11.30 17.65 -18.13
C GLU A 315 -11.05 18.23 -19.53
N HIS A 316 -10.03 17.74 -20.22
CA HIS A 316 -9.66 18.16 -21.57
C HIS A 316 -10.24 17.23 -22.67
N GLY A 317 -11.04 16.24 -22.28
CA GLY A 317 -11.79 15.34 -23.15
C GLY A 317 -10.99 14.14 -23.65
N PHE A 318 -9.86 13.81 -23.03
CA PHE A 318 -9.27 12.47 -23.17
C PHE A 318 -10.02 11.51 -22.26
N VAL A 319 -10.03 10.21 -22.58
CA VAL A 319 -10.71 9.18 -21.78
C VAL A 319 -9.67 8.26 -21.16
N PRO A 320 -9.37 8.40 -19.85
CA PRO A 320 -8.48 7.48 -19.14
C PRO A 320 -9.08 6.07 -19.06
N VAL A 321 -8.27 5.06 -19.37
CA VAL A 321 -8.64 3.63 -19.31
C VAL A 321 -8.01 2.97 -18.09
N ASP A 322 -6.73 3.26 -17.85
CA ASP A 322 -5.96 2.66 -16.75
C ASP A 322 -4.90 3.66 -16.23
N GLY A 323 -4.42 3.44 -15.02
CA GLY A 323 -3.35 4.21 -14.40
C GLY A 323 -2.29 3.30 -13.80
N ALA A 324 -1.03 3.59 -14.08
CA ALA A 324 0.10 2.80 -13.59
C ALA A 324 1.20 3.71 -13.05
N PHE A 325 2.01 3.18 -12.14
CA PHE A 325 3.17 3.90 -11.63
C PHE A 325 4.30 2.93 -11.29
N HIS A 326 5.53 3.44 -11.35
CA HIS A 326 6.73 2.73 -10.93
C HIS A 326 7.59 3.68 -10.10
N VAL A 327 8.11 3.18 -8.99
CA VAL A 327 8.93 3.94 -8.05
C VAL A 327 10.22 3.17 -7.83
N ASP A 328 11.32 3.80 -8.18
CA ASP A 328 12.70 3.33 -7.97
C ASP A 328 13.57 4.56 -7.66
N ASP A 329 14.74 4.73 -8.27
CA ASP A 329 15.53 5.99 -8.23
C ASP A 329 14.75 7.21 -8.78
N GLU A 330 13.66 6.97 -9.52
CA GLU A 330 12.75 7.97 -10.03
C GLU A 330 11.30 7.48 -9.92
N VAL A 331 10.35 8.39 -10.15
CA VAL A 331 8.92 8.10 -10.16
C VAL A 331 8.40 8.23 -11.59
N LEU A 332 7.93 7.12 -12.15
CA LEU A 332 7.15 7.09 -13.38
C LEU A 332 5.66 7.05 -13.03
N LEU A 333 4.90 8.01 -13.56
CA LEU A 333 3.44 8.05 -13.52
C LEU A 333 2.94 7.87 -14.94
N ALA A 334 1.99 6.98 -15.19
CA ALA A 334 1.48 6.74 -16.53
C ALA A 334 -0.03 6.52 -16.53
N VAL A 335 -0.69 6.97 -17.60
CA VAL A 335 -2.12 6.82 -17.81
C VAL A 335 -2.33 6.26 -19.21
N GLN A 336 -3.09 5.17 -19.32
CA GLN A 336 -3.60 4.67 -20.58
C GLN A 336 -4.83 5.48 -20.98
N LEU A 337 -4.92 5.86 -22.25
CA LEU A 337 -6.07 6.55 -22.81
C LEU A 337 -6.76 5.66 -23.84
N GLU A 338 -8.03 5.94 -24.15
CA GLU A 338 -8.65 5.34 -25.34
C GLU A 338 -7.97 5.85 -26.62
N GLN A 339 -7.62 7.14 -26.63
CA GLN A 339 -6.93 7.82 -27.72
C GLN A 339 -6.01 8.90 -27.15
N ARG A 340 -4.72 8.86 -27.50
CA ARG A 340 -3.72 9.88 -27.09
C ARG A 340 -3.76 11.14 -27.94
N GLU A 341 -4.35 11.05 -29.14
CA GLU A 341 -4.59 12.17 -30.05
C GLU A 341 -6.09 12.30 -30.34
N LEU A 342 -6.64 13.48 -30.08
CA LEU A 342 -8.05 13.79 -30.32
C LEU A 342 -8.22 14.55 -31.66
N PRO A 343 -9.42 14.47 -32.28
CA PRO A 343 -9.78 15.30 -33.41
C PRO A 343 -9.56 16.79 -33.13
N PRO A 344 -9.24 17.60 -34.15
CA PRO A 344 -8.90 19.02 -33.97
C PRO A 344 -10.05 19.86 -33.40
N GLU A 345 -11.28 19.36 -33.49
CA GLU A 345 -12.51 20.04 -33.08
C GLU A 345 -13.27 19.28 -32.00
N ARG A 346 -14.08 20.00 -31.24
CA ARG A 346 -15.03 19.44 -30.28
C ARG A 346 -16.29 20.28 -30.17
N MET A 347 -17.39 19.63 -29.81
CA MET A 347 -18.57 20.30 -29.31
C MET A 347 -18.31 20.76 -27.88
N HIS A 348 -18.58 22.03 -27.59
CA HIS A 348 -18.47 22.61 -26.26
C HIS A 348 -19.86 22.95 -25.75
N PRO A 349 -20.40 22.17 -24.78
CA PRO A 349 -21.71 22.42 -24.23
C PRO A 349 -21.69 23.67 -23.37
N GLY A 350 -22.70 24.50 -23.56
CA GLY A 350 -23.00 25.68 -22.78
C GLY A 350 -24.18 25.47 -21.82
N PRO A 351 -24.70 26.57 -21.26
CA PRO A 351 -25.81 26.51 -20.32
C PRO A 351 -27.14 26.15 -21.02
N PRO A 352 -28.14 25.65 -20.26
CA PRO A 352 -29.51 25.51 -20.73
C PRO A 352 -30.07 26.84 -21.25
N VAL A 353 -30.92 26.79 -22.30
CA VAL A 353 -31.51 28.00 -22.91
C VAL A 353 -32.31 28.83 -21.91
N ALA A 354 -32.94 28.19 -20.91
CA ALA A 354 -33.72 28.85 -19.87
C ALA A 354 -32.90 29.76 -18.93
N GLN A 355 -31.57 29.57 -18.86
CA GLN A 355 -30.69 30.39 -18.02
C GLN A 355 -30.23 31.63 -18.82
N ALA A 356 -31.13 32.61 -18.97
CA ALA A 356 -30.97 33.74 -19.90
C ALA A 356 -29.64 34.50 -19.75
N GLU A 357 -29.21 34.80 -18.52
CA GLU A 357 -27.95 35.52 -18.25
C GLU A 357 -26.72 34.70 -18.67
N HIS A 358 -26.66 33.43 -18.26
CA HIS A 358 -25.57 32.53 -18.63
C HIS A 358 -25.53 32.26 -20.14
N ALA A 359 -26.70 32.12 -20.76
CA ALA A 359 -26.83 31.97 -22.21
C ALA A 359 -26.33 33.20 -22.96
N ALA A 360 -26.66 34.41 -22.50
CA ALA A 360 -26.16 35.66 -23.08
C ALA A 360 -24.63 35.74 -23.01
N ALA A 361 -24.04 35.52 -21.82
CA ALA A 361 -22.60 35.53 -21.62
C ALA A 361 -21.87 34.45 -22.46
N PHE A 362 -22.45 33.25 -22.57
CA PHE A 362 -21.90 32.19 -23.41
C PHE A 362 -21.87 32.58 -24.89
N ARG A 363 -22.97 33.15 -25.40
CA ARG A 363 -23.02 33.62 -26.79
C ARG A 363 -22.04 34.74 -27.04
N GLU A 364 -21.96 35.73 -26.15
CA GLU A 364 -21.02 36.83 -26.27
C GLU A 364 -19.57 36.33 -26.32
N LYS A 365 -19.20 35.43 -25.40
CA LYS A 365 -17.86 34.84 -25.35
C LYS A 365 -17.46 34.10 -26.62
N TRP A 366 -18.39 33.36 -27.22
CA TRP A 366 -18.08 32.43 -28.30
C TRP A 366 -18.41 32.95 -29.71
N THR A 367 -19.19 34.02 -29.82
CA THR A 367 -19.45 34.69 -31.11
C THR A 367 -18.18 35.41 -31.57
N GLY A 368 -17.65 35.02 -32.74
CA GLY A 368 -16.42 35.62 -33.29
C GLY A 368 -15.13 35.24 -32.57
N HIS A 369 -15.18 34.33 -31.59
CA HIS A 369 -13.98 33.89 -30.87
C HIS A 369 -13.02 33.14 -31.84
N PRO A 370 -11.68 33.34 -31.78
CA PRO A 370 -10.74 32.75 -32.75
C PRO A 370 -10.74 31.22 -32.84
N ARG A 371 -11.20 30.56 -31.78
CA ARG A 371 -11.35 29.10 -31.71
C ARG A 371 -12.70 28.58 -32.22
N THR A 372 -13.67 29.44 -32.47
CA THR A 372 -15.00 29.03 -32.95
C THR A 372 -14.93 28.64 -34.42
N ILE A 373 -15.46 27.45 -34.73
CA ILE A 373 -15.60 26.92 -36.09
C ILE A 373 -17.04 27.14 -36.55
N GLU A 374 -18.00 26.74 -35.72
CA GLU A 374 -19.43 26.99 -35.93
C GLU A 374 -19.95 27.69 -34.68
N GLY A 375 -20.67 28.80 -34.89
CA GLY A 375 -21.13 29.68 -33.83
C GLY A 375 -22.11 29.03 -32.85
N PRO A 376 -22.44 29.72 -31.74
CA PRO A 376 -23.41 29.24 -30.77
C PRO A 376 -24.76 28.93 -31.43
N HIS A 377 -25.26 27.71 -31.24
CA HIS A 377 -26.58 27.26 -31.66
C HIS A 377 -27.23 26.44 -30.52
N VAL A 378 -28.52 26.11 -30.66
CA VAL A 378 -29.23 25.29 -29.66
C VAL A 378 -29.24 23.84 -30.11
N ASP A 379 -28.83 22.95 -29.21
CA ASP A 379 -28.88 21.51 -29.36
C ASP A 379 -29.45 20.90 -28.07
N ASP A 380 -30.49 20.08 -28.19
CA ASP A 380 -31.24 19.47 -27.08
C ASP A 380 -31.53 20.42 -25.88
N GLY A 381 -32.05 21.62 -26.17
CA GLY A 381 -32.40 22.62 -25.15
C GLY A 381 -31.22 23.32 -24.46
N ARG A 382 -29.99 23.12 -24.93
CA ARG A 382 -28.76 23.75 -24.45
C ARG A 382 -28.07 24.55 -25.56
N TRP A 383 -27.38 25.62 -25.18
CA TRP A 383 -26.46 26.29 -26.10
C TRP A 383 -25.23 25.44 -26.32
N THR A 384 -24.78 25.31 -27.57
CA THR A 384 -23.61 24.54 -27.95
C THR A 384 -22.82 25.29 -29.02
N VAL A 385 -21.50 25.14 -29.02
CA VAL A 385 -20.59 25.75 -30.00
C VAL A 385 -19.56 24.73 -30.45
N LYS A 386 -19.21 24.73 -31.74
CA LYS A 386 -18.14 23.88 -32.26
C LYS A 386 -16.82 24.65 -32.26
N ILE A 387 -15.81 24.14 -31.55
CA ILE A 387 -14.55 24.86 -31.35
C ILE A 387 -13.33 24.02 -31.68
N LYS A 388 -12.23 24.68 -32.07
CA LYS A 388 -10.89 24.10 -32.12
C LYS A 388 -10.41 23.76 -30.71
N ARG A 389 -9.89 22.56 -30.52
CA ARG A 389 -9.26 22.14 -29.26
C ARG A 389 -8.01 22.97 -29.00
N ARG A 390 -7.74 23.24 -27.71
CA ARG A 390 -6.47 23.84 -27.29
C ARG A 390 -5.35 22.80 -27.37
N TYR A 391 -5.65 21.58 -26.94
CA TYR A 391 -4.73 20.45 -26.93
C TYR A 391 -5.33 19.31 -27.75
N ARG A 392 -4.56 18.83 -28.73
CA ARG A 392 -4.89 17.61 -29.49
C ARG A 392 -4.17 16.39 -28.93
N HIS A 393 -2.95 16.58 -28.45
CA HIS A 393 -2.13 15.48 -27.92
C HIS A 393 -2.05 15.55 -26.40
N ALA A 394 -2.28 14.43 -25.73
CA ALA A 394 -2.23 14.36 -24.27
C ALA A 394 -0.88 14.82 -23.69
N ALA A 395 0.23 14.48 -24.37
CA ALA A 395 1.56 14.87 -23.94
C ALA A 395 1.85 16.38 -24.08
N GLU A 396 1.11 17.10 -24.93
CA GLU A 396 1.18 18.57 -24.99
C GLU A 396 0.46 19.18 -23.79
N LEU A 397 -0.75 18.71 -23.49
CA LEU A 397 -1.49 19.11 -22.30
C LEU A 397 -0.67 18.92 -21.02
N LEU A 398 -0.09 17.73 -20.80
CA LEU A 398 0.67 17.46 -19.59
C LEU A 398 1.94 18.31 -19.48
N ARG A 399 2.58 18.67 -20.60
CA ARG A 399 3.74 19.59 -20.60
C ARG A 399 3.31 20.99 -20.18
N ASP A 400 2.23 21.50 -20.75
CA ASP A 400 1.75 22.85 -20.49
C ASP A 400 1.11 23.00 -19.10
N SER A 401 0.58 21.92 -18.52
CA SER A 401 -0.06 21.95 -17.21
C SER A 401 0.79 21.37 -16.08
N MET A 402 2.09 21.11 -16.30
CA MET A 402 2.96 20.44 -15.32
C MET A 402 2.91 21.10 -13.93
N ASP A 403 3.00 22.43 -13.90
CA ASP A 403 3.00 23.23 -12.66
C ASP A 403 1.62 23.33 -11.99
N GLU A 404 0.55 23.06 -12.75
CA GLU A 404 -0.84 23.08 -12.25
C GLU A 404 -1.27 21.71 -11.69
N LEU A 405 -0.52 20.64 -11.95
CA LEU A 405 -0.85 19.29 -11.50
C LEU A 405 -0.66 19.15 -9.98
N ASN A 406 -1.64 18.56 -9.31
CA ASN A 406 -1.55 18.22 -7.89
C ASN A 406 -0.82 16.88 -7.72
N LEU A 407 0.50 16.91 -7.84
CA LEU A 407 1.37 15.74 -7.70
C LEU A 407 1.61 15.36 -6.22
N GLY A 408 1.21 16.21 -5.28
CA GLY A 408 1.54 16.07 -3.86
C GLY A 408 2.72 16.94 -3.45
N LYS A 409 2.84 17.24 -2.15
CA LYS A 409 3.77 18.25 -1.62
C LYS A 409 5.22 18.06 -2.07
N HIS A 410 5.72 16.82 -2.09
CA HIS A 410 7.12 16.52 -2.38
C HIS A 410 7.35 16.32 -3.88
N LEU A 411 6.45 15.63 -4.57
CA LEU A 411 6.54 15.43 -6.02
C LEU A 411 6.34 16.75 -6.80
N SER A 412 5.43 17.63 -6.34
CA SER A 412 5.23 18.95 -6.98
C SER A 412 6.48 19.83 -6.92
N ARG A 413 7.36 19.65 -5.92
CA ARG A 413 8.66 20.37 -5.87
C ARG A 413 9.65 19.90 -6.94
N ARG A 414 9.44 18.70 -7.48
CA ARG A 414 10.25 18.09 -8.55
C ARG A 414 9.60 18.24 -9.94
N ALA A 415 8.43 18.89 -10.02
CA ALA A 415 7.65 18.99 -11.25
C ALA A 415 8.41 19.66 -12.41
N SER A 416 9.21 20.69 -12.11
CA SER A 416 10.03 21.41 -13.10
C SER A 416 11.16 20.55 -13.69
N GLU A 417 11.56 19.50 -12.99
CA GLU A 417 12.56 18.50 -13.43
C GLU A 417 11.89 17.34 -14.21
N GLY A 418 10.55 17.36 -14.31
CA GLY A 418 9.75 16.28 -14.88
C GLY A 418 9.85 16.17 -16.40
N GLN A 419 9.90 14.94 -16.91
CA GLN A 419 9.88 14.64 -18.33
C GLN A 419 8.55 13.98 -18.73
N VAL A 420 7.84 14.58 -19.70
CA VAL A 420 6.65 13.96 -20.30
C VAL A 420 7.07 12.94 -21.36
N LEU A 421 6.55 11.72 -21.24
CA LEU A 421 6.86 10.57 -22.08
C LEU A 421 5.59 10.09 -22.81
N PRO A 422 5.43 10.40 -24.10
CA PRO A 422 4.34 9.85 -24.91
C PRO A 422 4.65 8.46 -25.43
N GLY A 423 3.65 7.58 -25.36
CA GLY A 423 3.57 6.37 -26.15
C GLY A 423 4.79 5.46 -25.97
N LYS A 424 5.37 5.06 -27.10
CA LYS A 424 6.59 4.25 -27.18
C LYS A 424 7.79 4.77 -26.39
N ARG A 425 7.85 6.07 -26.04
CA ARG A 425 8.96 6.64 -25.23
C ARG A 425 8.95 6.16 -23.78
N LEU A 426 7.83 5.57 -23.32
CA LEU A 426 7.70 4.91 -22.04
C LEU A 426 8.41 3.55 -22.01
N ALA A 427 8.68 2.93 -23.17
CA ALA A 427 9.37 1.65 -23.27
C ALA A 427 10.89 1.85 -23.12
N ARG A 428 11.36 1.85 -21.87
CA ARG A 428 12.78 1.87 -21.50
C ARG A 428 13.17 0.56 -20.86
N GLU A 429 14.41 0.15 -21.03
CA GLU A 429 14.92 -1.14 -20.55
C GLU A 429 14.78 -1.31 -19.03
N LYS A 430 15.04 -0.25 -18.27
CA LYS A 430 14.80 -0.21 -16.82
C LYS A 430 13.35 -0.46 -16.39
N TYR A 431 12.37 -0.16 -17.25
CA TYR A 431 10.95 -0.42 -16.98
C TYR A 431 10.42 -1.68 -17.64
N ALA A 432 11.27 -2.48 -18.29
CA ALA A 432 10.81 -3.62 -19.09
C ALA A 432 10.09 -4.66 -18.21
N ALA A 433 10.59 -4.95 -17.01
CA ALA A 433 9.91 -5.84 -16.06
C ALA A 433 8.54 -5.29 -15.64
N PHE A 434 8.50 -4.02 -15.21
CA PHE A 434 7.28 -3.33 -14.80
C PHE A 434 6.21 -3.34 -15.91
N TRP A 435 6.58 -2.93 -17.13
CA TRP A 435 5.63 -2.93 -18.25
C TRP A 435 5.22 -4.34 -18.66
N THR A 436 6.10 -5.33 -18.54
CA THR A 436 5.73 -6.72 -18.80
C THR A 436 4.66 -7.18 -17.80
N GLU A 437 4.83 -6.89 -16.52
CA GLU A 437 3.84 -7.20 -15.49
C GLU A 437 2.52 -6.49 -15.78
N GLN A 438 2.54 -5.16 -15.95
CA GLN A 438 1.34 -4.36 -16.22
C GLN A 438 0.59 -4.79 -17.48
N LEU A 439 1.30 -5.10 -18.57
CA LEU A 439 0.69 -5.37 -19.88
C LEU A 439 0.34 -6.84 -20.10
N SER A 440 0.95 -7.77 -19.37
CA SER A 440 0.68 -9.20 -19.52
C SER A 440 -0.68 -9.59 -18.95
N GLY A 441 -1.14 -8.89 -17.91
CA GLY A 441 -2.32 -9.27 -17.13
C GLY A 441 -2.15 -10.59 -16.38
N GLN A 442 -0.94 -11.18 -16.37
CA GLN A 442 -0.65 -12.42 -15.68
C GLN A 442 -0.62 -12.19 -14.17
N MET A 443 -1.33 -13.04 -13.44
CA MET A 443 -1.27 -13.02 -11.98
C MET A 443 0.05 -13.56 -11.47
N PRO A 444 0.51 -13.14 -10.27
CA PRO A 444 1.78 -13.60 -9.72
C PRO A 444 1.92 -15.13 -9.71
N TRP A 445 0.87 -15.85 -9.32
CA TRP A 445 0.86 -17.31 -9.21
C TRP A 445 0.79 -18.06 -10.56
N GLU A 446 0.59 -17.35 -11.67
CA GLU A 446 0.62 -17.94 -13.03
C GLU A 446 2.05 -18.03 -13.58
N ARG A 447 3.03 -17.40 -12.93
CA ARG A 447 4.41 -17.25 -13.38
C ARG A 447 5.36 -18.27 -12.75
#